data_AF-A0A924L111-F1
#
_entry.id   AF-A0A924L111-F1
#
_cell.length_a   1.000
_cell.length_b   1.000
_cell.length_c   1.000
_cell.angle_alpha   90.00
_cell.angle_beta   90.00
_cell.angle_gamma   90.00
#
_symmetry.space_group_name_H-M   'P 1'
#
loop_
_entity.id
_entity.type
_entity.pdbx_description
1 polymer ?
#
loop_
_entity_poly.entity_id
_entity_poly.type
_entity_poly.pdbx_seq_one_letter_code
_entity_poly.pdbx_strand_id
1 'polypeptide(L)'
;MIKGPARFLYYLTKLQSLFDKAAKQKNPALWLYNNDARTPLFMLEGLAKMYISINNKKKFTKLKEHFKLLEDTLGAIDYYDNIAKDLSKNKKIPAAIIGYLQALTREKIQSLNEILIEKEWLSADNGRIKKIQKKLTSADWLKEEPEVAAINEFYGKTIYTITEFVLTDRCSFKNIESDVHELRRKLRWLSIYAQALRGSIQLSKNKNTPKELAKYLTKEITNSAFNKMPDAGDNSNFLLLEQNYFYALSWMIAELGKIKDCGLHVVAIKEALQQTTELSDAEAYKKAYQLLGTKQPKMEQLLTEAAGICKVYFNEHNLENLVLGMGAIK
;
A
#
# COMPACT_ATOMS: atom_id res chain seq x y z
N MET A 1 7.73 15.41 -24.09
CA MET A 1 8.25 14.03 -24.38
C MET A 1 7.17 13.00 -24.01
N ILE A 2 7.32 11.71 -24.31
CA ILE A 2 6.44 10.65 -23.74
C ILE A 2 7.15 10.05 -22.52
N LYS A 3 6.51 10.04 -21.35
CA LYS A 3 7.13 9.63 -20.08
C LYS A 3 6.57 8.32 -19.49
N GLY A 4 5.26 8.07 -19.65
CA GLY A 4 4.57 6.89 -19.12
C GLY A 4 5.28 5.53 -19.29
N PRO A 5 5.71 5.11 -20.51
CA PRO A 5 6.36 3.81 -20.68
C PRO A 5 7.69 3.71 -19.93
N ALA A 6 8.45 4.80 -19.84
CA ALA A 6 9.72 4.83 -19.11
C ALA A 6 9.53 4.60 -17.60
N ARG A 7 8.41 5.05 -17.02
CA ARG A 7 8.06 4.79 -15.61
C ARG A 7 7.83 3.30 -15.34
N PHE A 8 7.08 2.63 -16.21
CA PHE A 8 6.89 1.17 -16.11
C PHE A 8 8.20 0.42 -16.32
N LEU A 9 8.96 0.76 -17.36
CA LEU A 9 10.22 0.07 -17.67
C LEU A 9 11.22 0.15 -16.52
N TYR A 10 11.29 1.29 -15.81
CA TYR A 10 12.14 1.43 -14.65
C TYR A 10 11.87 0.37 -13.57
N TYR A 11 10.60 0.20 -13.18
CA TYR A 11 10.24 -0.77 -12.15
C TYR A 11 10.27 -2.21 -12.66
N LEU A 12 9.96 -2.44 -13.94
CA LEU A 12 10.14 -3.76 -14.55
C LEU A 12 11.60 -4.20 -14.59
N THR A 13 12.53 -3.30 -14.90
CA THR A 13 13.98 -3.60 -14.86
C THR A 13 14.45 -3.92 -13.45
N LYS A 14 13.98 -3.16 -12.44
CA LYS A 14 14.25 -3.49 -11.03
C LYS A 14 13.72 -4.87 -10.65
N LEU A 15 12.48 -5.15 -11.01
CA LEU A 15 11.84 -6.44 -10.72
C LEU A 15 12.54 -7.59 -11.45
N GLN A 16 12.94 -7.40 -12.71
CA GLN A 16 13.68 -8.40 -13.48
C GLN A 16 15.02 -8.74 -12.80
N SER A 17 15.77 -7.73 -12.36
CA SER A 17 17.03 -7.94 -11.62
C SER A 17 16.83 -8.78 -10.35
N LEU A 18 15.71 -8.58 -9.65
CA LEU A 18 15.36 -9.40 -8.49
C LEU A 18 15.00 -10.83 -8.89
N PHE A 19 14.22 -11.03 -9.96
CA PHE A 19 13.89 -12.35 -10.47
C PHE A 19 15.11 -13.12 -10.97
N ASP A 20 16.04 -12.47 -11.67
CA ASP A 20 17.28 -13.09 -12.16
C ASP A 20 18.15 -13.61 -11.01
N LYS A 21 18.15 -12.90 -9.87
CA LYS A 21 18.85 -13.32 -8.66
C LYS A 21 18.09 -14.40 -7.90
N ALA A 22 16.76 -14.27 -7.79
CA ALA A 22 15.89 -15.22 -7.11
C ALA A 22 15.87 -16.59 -7.78
N ALA A 23 15.91 -16.64 -9.12
CA ALA A 23 15.95 -17.87 -9.91
C ALA A 23 17.16 -18.76 -9.59
N LYS A 24 18.24 -18.18 -9.04
CA LYS A 24 19.46 -18.90 -8.64
C LYS A 24 19.41 -19.43 -7.21
N GLN A 25 18.31 -19.17 -6.49
CA GLN A 25 18.18 -19.50 -5.07
C GLN A 25 17.42 -20.81 -4.90
N LYS A 26 17.72 -21.53 -3.82
CA LYS A 26 16.97 -22.73 -3.44
C LYS A 26 15.48 -22.43 -3.17
N ASN A 27 15.18 -21.25 -2.63
CA ASN A 27 13.82 -20.78 -2.39
C ASN A 27 13.66 -19.36 -2.96
N PRO A 28 13.25 -19.22 -4.23
CA PRO A 28 13.10 -17.93 -4.89
C PRO A 28 12.12 -17.00 -4.18
N ALA A 29 10.95 -17.49 -3.76
CA ALA A 29 9.94 -16.69 -3.06
C ALA A 29 10.45 -16.09 -1.75
N LEU A 30 11.11 -16.89 -0.90
CA LEU A 30 11.70 -16.40 0.35
C LEU A 30 12.78 -15.36 0.08
N TRP A 31 13.62 -15.59 -0.94
CA TRP A 31 14.64 -14.61 -1.32
C TRP A 31 14.01 -13.30 -1.78
N LEU A 32 12.96 -13.33 -2.61
CA LEU A 32 12.25 -12.14 -3.07
C LEU A 32 11.60 -11.36 -1.92
N TYR A 33 10.99 -12.06 -0.97
CA TYR A 33 10.45 -11.45 0.25
C TYR A 33 11.54 -10.69 1.03
N ASN A 34 12.70 -11.32 1.22
CA ASN A 34 13.82 -10.72 1.96
C ASN A 34 14.59 -9.63 1.17
N ASN A 35 14.33 -9.46 -0.13
CA ASN A 35 15.07 -8.55 -1.00
C ASN A 35 14.14 -7.51 -1.68
N ASP A 36 13.08 -7.10 -0.96
CA ASP A 36 12.22 -5.96 -1.32
C ASP A 36 11.58 -6.07 -2.73
N ALA A 37 11.20 -7.27 -3.15
CA ALA A 37 10.46 -7.45 -4.42
C ALA A 37 9.05 -6.83 -4.38
N ARG A 38 8.49 -6.67 -3.19
CA ARG A 38 7.15 -6.10 -3.00
C ARG A 38 7.08 -4.65 -3.44
N THR A 39 8.12 -3.84 -3.18
CA THR A 39 8.13 -2.41 -3.54
C THR A 39 7.98 -2.17 -5.05
N PRO A 40 8.81 -2.72 -5.96
CA PRO A 40 8.63 -2.50 -7.40
C PRO A 40 7.29 -3.07 -7.92
N LEU A 41 6.80 -4.19 -7.37
CA LEU A 41 5.46 -4.71 -7.70
C LEU A 41 4.36 -3.73 -7.34
N PHE A 42 4.45 -3.12 -6.17
CA PHE A 42 3.46 -2.17 -5.69
C PHE A 42 3.47 -0.87 -6.50
N MET A 43 4.65 -0.40 -6.93
CA MET A 43 4.76 0.72 -7.88
C MET A 43 4.14 0.39 -9.23
N LEU A 44 4.36 -0.83 -9.74
CA LEU A 44 3.78 -1.30 -10.99
C LEU A 44 2.25 -1.48 -10.90
N GLU A 45 1.72 -1.97 -9.78
CA GLU A 45 0.28 -2.02 -9.50
C GLU A 45 -0.31 -0.60 -9.51
N GLY A 46 0.34 0.35 -8.82
CA GLY A 46 -0.11 1.74 -8.77
C GLY A 46 -0.16 2.39 -10.15
N LEU A 47 0.90 2.26 -10.94
CA LEU A 47 0.91 2.73 -12.32
C LEU A 47 -0.21 2.04 -13.13
N ALA A 48 -0.32 0.71 -13.09
CA ALA A 48 -1.36 0.02 -13.84
C ALA A 48 -2.77 0.47 -13.43
N LYS A 49 -3.02 0.66 -12.13
CA LYS A 49 -4.29 1.14 -11.59
C LYS A 49 -4.67 2.52 -12.13
N MET A 50 -3.73 3.45 -12.18
CA MET A 50 -3.95 4.80 -12.73
C MET A 50 -4.17 4.77 -14.25
N TYR A 51 -3.38 3.99 -14.98
CA TYR A 51 -3.46 3.93 -16.45
C TYR A 51 -4.68 3.12 -16.96
N ILE A 52 -5.44 2.45 -16.08
CA ILE A 52 -6.77 1.93 -16.41
C ILE A 52 -7.72 3.05 -16.84
N SER A 53 -7.66 4.23 -16.20
CA SER A 53 -8.52 5.37 -16.52
C SER A 53 -7.90 6.36 -17.52
N ILE A 54 -6.57 6.42 -17.60
CA ILE A 54 -5.86 7.37 -18.47
C ILE A 54 -5.62 6.79 -19.88
N ASN A 55 -5.62 5.46 -20.02
CA ASN A 55 -5.21 4.80 -21.24
C ASN A 55 -6.14 3.61 -21.57
N ASN A 56 -5.61 2.53 -22.15
CA ASN A 56 -6.38 1.36 -22.52
C ASN A 56 -6.78 0.52 -21.28
N LYS A 57 -8.01 0.74 -20.81
CA LYS A 57 -8.65 0.00 -19.69
C LYS A 57 -8.36 -1.50 -19.71
N LYS A 58 -8.62 -2.18 -20.84
CA LYS A 58 -8.46 -3.64 -20.95
C LYS A 58 -7.00 -4.09 -20.78
N LYS A 59 -6.05 -3.38 -21.38
CA LYS A 59 -4.61 -3.70 -21.26
C LYS A 59 -4.14 -3.52 -19.83
N PHE A 60 -4.42 -2.36 -19.22
CA PHE A 60 -3.92 -2.02 -17.89
C PHE A 60 -4.62 -2.78 -16.75
N THR A 61 -5.89 -3.18 -16.91
CA THR A 61 -6.55 -4.09 -15.97
C THR A 61 -5.79 -5.42 -15.85
N LYS A 62 -5.43 -6.03 -16.98
CA LYS A 62 -4.65 -7.28 -16.99
C LYS A 62 -3.26 -7.11 -16.37
N LEU A 63 -2.60 -5.98 -16.62
CA LEU A 63 -1.30 -5.69 -16.00
C LEU A 63 -1.44 -5.54 -14.48
N LYS A 64 -2.45 -4.78 -14.01
CA LYS A 64 -2.74 -4.62 -12.59
C LYS A 64 -2.95 -5.96 -11.91
N GLU A 65 -3.74 -6.86 -12.50
CA GLU A 65 -4.00 -8.20 -11.93
C GLU A 65 -2.72 -9.03 -11.76
N HIS A 66 -1.81 -8.97 -12.73
CA HIS A 66 -0.51 -9.64 -12.63
C HIS A 66 0.35 -9.12 -11.49
N PHE A 67 0.48 -7.80 -11.36
CA PHE A 67 1.29 -7.20 -10.29
C PHE A 67 0.63 -7.39 -8.92
N LYS A 68 -0.68 -7.20 -8.85
CA LYS A 68 -1.47 -7.37 -7.62
C LYS A 68 -1.38 -8.80 -7.09
N LEU A 69 -1.43 -9.83 -7.96
CA LEU A 69 -1.29 -11.22 -7.53
C LEU A 69 0.02 -11.42 -6.76
N LEU A 70 1.16 -10.99 -7.32
CA LEU A 70 2.44 -11.13 -6.64
C LEU A 70 2.57 -10.24 -5.40
N GLU A 71 2.07 -9.00 -5.46
CA GLU A 71 2.10 -8.07 -4.32
C GLU A 71 1.27 -8.58 -3.14
N ASP A 72 0.05 -9.05 -3.38
CA ASP A 72 -0.83 -9.57 -2.34
C ASP A 72 -0.23 -10.86 -1.73
N THR A 73 0.36 -11.76 -2.54
CA THR A 73 1.01 -12.97 -1.99
C THR A 73 2.23 -12.63 -1.13
N LEU A 74 3.08 -11.69 -1.58
CA LEU A 74 4.18 -11.18 -0.75
C LEU A 74 3.66 -10.45 0.51
N GLY A 75 2.56 -9.72 0.40
CA GLY A 75 1.89 -9.08 1.51
C GLY A 75 1.35 -10.06 2.55
N ALA A 76 0.89 -11.24 2.11
CA ALA A 76 0.46 -12.30 3.01
C ALA A 76 1.64 -12.94 3.77
N ILE A 77 2.78 -13.16 3.09
CA ILE A 77 4.02 -13.62 3.75
C ILE A 77 4.43 -12.62 4.83
N ASP A 78 4.48 -11.33 4.47
CA ASP A 78 4.83 -10.22 5.36
C ASP A 78 3.90 -10.13 6.58
N TYR A 79 2.59 -10.28 6.38
CA TYR A 79 1.60 -10.27 7.45
C TYR A 79 1.87 -11.34 8.52
N TYR A 80 1.95 -12.62 8.11
CA TYR A 80 2.12 -13.71 9.07
C TYR A 80 3.51 -13.71 9.71
N ASP A 81 4.56 -13.41 8.93
CA ASP A 81 5.93 -13.38 9.45
C ASP A 81 6.14 -12.26 10.49
N ASN A 82 5.68 -11.04 10.19
CA ASN A 82 5.83 -9.91 11.11
C ASN A 82 5.01 -10.11 12.39
N ILE A 83 3.76 -10.60 12.29
CA ILE A 83 2.96 -10.89 13.48
C ILE A 83 3.62 -12.00 14.31
N ALA A 84 4.11 -13.07 13.70
CA ALA A 84 4.80 -14.13 14.44
C ALA A 84 6.03 -13.57 15.19
N LYS A 85 6.84 -12.74 14.52
CA LYS A 85 8.02 -12.08 15.12
C LYS A 85 7.62 -11.16 16.27
N ASP A 86 6.59 -10.35 16.10
CA ASP A 86 6.13 -9.42 17.14
C ASP A 86 5.54 -10.13 18.35
N LEU A 87 4.69 -11.14 18.13
CA LEU A 87 4.10 -11.92 19.21
C LEU A 87 5.14 -12.76 19.95
N SER A 88 6.21 -13.22 19.28
CA SER A 88 7.27 -13.98 19.93
C SER A 88 8.03 -13.19 21.01
N LYS A 89 7.97 -11.85 20.97
CA LYS A 89 8.54 -10.97 22.00
C LYS A 89 7.76 -11.02 23.31
N ASN A 90 6.48 -11.42 23.28
CA ASN A 90 5.64 -11.55 24.46
C ASN A 90 5.65 -13.00 24.98
N LYS A 91 6.38 -13.24 26.08
CA LYS A 91 6.51 -14.57 26.71
C LYS A 91 5.19 -15.21 27.16
N LYS A 92 4.09 -14.45 27.23
CA LYS A 92 2.77 -14.99 27.54
C LYS A 92 2.13 -15.71 26.35
N ILE A 93 2.58 -15.43 25.12
CA ILE A 93 2.04 -16.05 23.92
C ILE A 93 2.55 -17.50 23.84
N PRO A 94 1.67 -18.51 23.76
CA PRO A 94 2.07 -19.90 23.64
C PRO A 94 2.86 -20.18 22.36
N ALA A 95 3.85 -21.07 22.45
CA ALA A 95 4.65 -21.50 21.30
C ALA A 95 3.81 -22.10 20.16
N ALA A 96 2.68 -22.75 20.48
CA ALA A 96 1.75 -23.29 19.48
C ALA A 96 1.17 -22.21 18.55
N ILE A 97 0.87 -21.02 19.09
CA ILE A 97 0.34 -19.89 18.31
C ILE A 97 1.43 -19.37 17.36
N ILE A 98 2.66 -19.21 17.85
CA ILE A 98 3.80 -18.78 17.03
C ILE A 98 4.09 -19.82 15.94
N GLY A 99 4.06 -21.10 16.29
CA GLY A 99 4.27 -22.21 15.36
C GLY A 99 3.23 -22.26 14.24
N TYR A 100 1.95 -22.01 14.57
CA TYR A 100 0.87 -21.90 13.59
C TYR A 100 1.11 -20.75 12.60
N LEU A 101 1.40 -19.55 13.09
CA LEU A 101 1.65 -18.38 12.23
C LEU A 101 2.87 -18.59 11.33
N GLN A 102 3.95 -19.17 11.87
CA GLN A 102 5.12 -19.53 11.07
C GLN A 102 4.82 -20.61 10.02
N ALA A 103 3.88 -21.53 10.30
CA ALA A 103 3.42 -22.50 9.31
C ALA A 103 2.68 -21.81 8.15
N LEU A 104 1.81 -20.84 8.44
CA LEU A 104 1.15 -20.03 7.41
C LEU A 104 2.16 -19.22 6.60
N THR A 105 3.20 -18.64 7.22
CA THR A 105 4.28 -17.99 6.48
C THR A 105 4.93 -18.94 5.48
N ARG A 106 5.25 -20.18 5.89
CA ARG A 106 5.83 -21.20 4.99
C ARG A 106 4.88 -21.59 3.86
N GLU A 107 3.59 -21.75 4.16
CA GLU A 107 2.55 -22.02 3.16
C GLU A 107 2.48 -20.90 2.11
N LYS A 108 2.46 -19.63 2.53
CA LYS A 108 2.40 -18.50 1.59
C LYS A 108 3.68 -18.34 0.77
N ILE A 109 4.85 -18.67 1.34
CA ILE A 109 6.11 -18.76 0.58
C ILE A 109 6.01 -19.85 -0.50
N GLN A 110 5.48 -21.02 -0.15
CA GLN A 110 5.32 -22.12 -1.10
C GLN A 110 4.35 -21.75 -2.23
N SER A 111 3.20 -21.16 -1.89
CA SER A 111 2.24 -20.66 -2.88
C SER A 111 2.86 -19.63 -3.83
N LEU A 112 3.73 -18.74 -3.33
CA LEU A 112 4.45 -17.81 -4.19
C LEU A 112 5.42 -18.52 -5.15
N ASN A 113 6.15 -19.55 -4.69
CA ASN A 113 7.01 -20.33 -5.58
C ASN A 113 6.22 -20.98 -6.73
N GLU A 114 5.05 -21.54 -6.42
CA GLU A 114 4.15 -22.12 -7.42
C GLU A 114 3.68 -21.05 -8.43
N ILE A 115 3.20 -19.90 -7.95
CA ILE A 115 2.77 -18.79 -8.81
C ILE A 115 3.91 -18.31 -9.72
N LEU A 116 5.14 -18.22 -9.20
CA LEU A 116 6.30 -17.75 -9.95
C LEU A 116 6.62 -18.65 -11.15
N ILE A 117 6.44 -19.97 -10.99
CA ILE A 117 6.67 -20.97 -12.04
C ILE A 117 5.46 -21.03 -12.98
N GLU A 118 4.25 -21.28 -12.45
CA GLU A 118 3.04 -21.49 -13.24
C GLU A 118 2.65 -20.28 -14.09
N LYS A 119 2.94 -19.06 -13.61
CA LYS A 119 2.68 -17.81 -14.34
C LYS A 119 3.90 -17.31 -15.13
N GLU A 120 4.96 -18.12 -15.22
CA GLU A 120 6.18 -17.86 -16.01
C GLU A 120 6.93 -16.58 -15.61
N TRP A 121 6.84 -16.18 -14.33
CA TRP A 121 7.62 -15.06 -13.79
C TRP A 121 9.10 -15.41 -13.68
N LEU A 122 9.40 -16.66 -13.30
CA LEU A 122 10.75 -17.24 -13.35
C LEU A 122 10.83 -18.23 -14.51
N SER A 123 11.17 -17.72 -15.69
CA SER A 123 11.36 -18.51 -16.92
C SER A 123 12.75 -18.23 -17.49
N ALA A 124 13.34 -19.22 -18.18
CA ALA A 124 14.69 -19.11 -18.74
C ALA A 124 14.85 -17.93 -19.70
N ASP A 125 13.77 -17.49 -20.35
CA ASP A 125 13.75 -16.41 -21.32
C ASP A 125 13.09 -15.12 -20.82
N ASN A 126 12.72 -15.02 -19.53
CA ASN A 126 11.98 -13.88 -18.97
C ASN A 126 10.62 -13.62 -19.66
N GLY A 127 9.93 -14.69 -20.04
CA GLY A 127 8.71 -14.67 -20.85
C GLY A 127 7.63 -13.70 -20.34
N ARG A 128 7.32 -13.68 -19.03
CA ARG A 128 6.30 -12.77 -18.48
C ARG A 128 6.66 -11.30 -18.61
N ILE A 129 7.88 -10.90 -18.25
CA ILE A 129 8.32 -9.50 -18.32
C ILE A 129 8.39 -9.03 -19.77
N LYS A 130 8.90 -9.86 -20.70
CA LYS A 130 8.89 -9.55 -22.14
C LYS A 130 7.47 -9.38 -22.69
N LYS A 131 6.52 -10.25 -22.29
CA LYS A 131 5.10 -10.12 -22.65
C LYS A 131 4.50 -8.79 -22.17
N ILE A 132 4.87 -8.34 -20.96
CA ILE A 132 4.44 -7.04 -20.43
C ILE A 132 5.06 -5.90 -21.23
N GLN A 133 6.37 -5.93 -21.48
CA GLN A 133 7.07 -4.90 -22.26
C GLN A 133 6.45 -4.75 -23.66
N LYS A 134 6.14 -5.85 -24.36
CA LYS A 134 5.45 -5.82 -25.65
C LYS A 134 4.08 -5.15 -25.57
N LYS A 135 3.30 -5.41 -24.50
CA LYS A 135 2.01 -4.74 -24.28
C LYS A 135 2.19 -3.23 -24.10
N LEU A 136 3.20 -2.81 -23.33
CA LEU A 136 3.52 -1.40 -23.10
C LEU A 136 3.93 -0.68 -24.39
N THR A 137 4.73 -1.30 -25.27
CA THR A 137 5.10 -0.71 -26.56
C THR A 137 3.89 -0.44 -27.46
N SER A 138 2.84 -1.24 -27.33
CA SER A 138 1.60 -1.10 -28.11
C SER A 138 0.55 -0.17 -27.50
N ALA A 139 0.83 0.50 -26.39
CA ALA A 139 -0.13 1.37 -25.71
C ALA A 139 -0.10 2.80 -26.28
N ASP A 140 -1.24 3.49 -26.16
CA ASP A 140 -1.46 4.81 -26.78
C ASP A 140 -0.99 5.90 -25.81
N TRP A 141 0.33 6.05 -25.67
CA TRP A 141 0.90 6.92 -24.64
C TRP A 141 0.68 8.40 -24.94
N LEU A 142 0.25 9.12 -23.90
CA LEU A 142 0.11 10.57 -23.95
C LEU A 142 1.49 11.25 -23.93
N LYS A 143 1.56 12.43 -24.56
CA LYS A 143 2.64 13.37 -24.30
C LYS A 143 2.53 13.86 -22.86
N GLU A 144 3.65 14.31 -22.33
CA GLU A 144 3.83 14.67 -20.92
C GLU A 144 2.80 15.64 -20.34
N GLU A 145 2.53 16.79 -20.97
CA GLU A 145 1.54 17.75 -20.46
C GLU A 145 0.11 17.15 -20.43
N PRO A 146 -0.44 16.57 -21.52
CA PRO A 146 -1.72 15.86 -21.46
C PRO A 146 -1.75 14.71 -20.46
N GLU A 147 -0.63 14.02 -20.26
CA GLU A 147 -0.51 12.94 -19.27
C GLU A 147 -0.66 13.50 -17.85
N VAL A 148 0.02 14.61 -17.53
CA VAL A 148 -0.08 15.28 -16.23
C VAL A 148 -1.49 15.82 -15.99
N ALA A 149 -2.15 16.34 -17.03
CA ALA A 149 -3.56 16.74 -16.94
C ALA A 149 -4.48 15.56 -16.60
N ALA A 150 -4.28 14.41 -17.24
CA ALA A 150 -5.04 13.20 -16.94
C ALA A 150 -4.74 12.66 -15.52
N ILE A 151 -3.50 12.79 -15.05
CA ILE A 151 -3.12 12.45 -13.67
C ILE A 151 -3.84 13.38 -12.67
N ASN A 152 -3.89 14.69 -12.95
CA ASN A 152 -4.61 15.67 -12.12
C ASN A 152 -6.10 15.30 -11.98
N GLU A 153 -6.77 15.02 -13.10
CA GLU A 153 -8.18 14.60 -13.12
C GLU A 153 -8.38 13.28 -12.34
N PHE A 154 -7.48 12.32 -12.52
CA PHE A 154 -7.52 11.06 -11.79
C PHE A 154 -7.38 11.25 -10.28
N TYR A 155 -6.50 12.15 -9.83
CA TYR A 155 -6.37 12.50 -8.41
C TYR A 155 -7.66 13.09 -7.87
N GLY A 156 -8.26 14.06 -8.56
CA GLY A 156 -9.54 14.66 -8.16
C GLY A 156 -10.65 13.61 -8.02
N LYS A 157 -10.81 12.72 -9.01
CA LYS A 157 -11.77 11.60 -8.96
C LYS A 157 -11.49 10.64 -7.80
N THR A 158 -10.23 10.34 -7.54
CA THR A 158 -9.82 9.43 -6.46
C THR A 158 -10.14 10.05 -5.10
N ILE A 159 -9.82 11.33 -4.91
CA ILE A 159 -10.12 12.09 -3.68
C ILE A 159 -11.63 12.10 -3.44
N TYR A 160 -12.42 12.47 -4.45
CA TYR A 160 -13.88 12.44 -4.36
C TYR A 160 -14.41 11.07 -3.94
N THR A 161 -13.94 9.99 -4.58
CA THR A 161 -14.35 8.61 -4.24
C THR A 161 -14.01 8.23 -2.79
N ILE A 162 -12.87 8.71 -2.27
CA ILE A 162 -12.47 8.46 -0.89
C ILE A 162 -13.35 9.24 0.09
N THR A 163 -13.58 10.53 -0.19
CA THR A 163 -14.45 11.36 0.63
C THR A 163 -15.88 10.81 0.67
N GLU A 164 -16.45 10.42 -0.48
CA GLU A 164 -17.77 9.77 -0.57
C GLU A 164 -17.84 8.48 0.27
N PHE A 165 -16.82 7.63 0.20
CA PHE A 165 -16.77 6.38 0.98
C PHE A 165 -16.89 6.65 2.48
N VAL A 166 -16.29 7.73 2.97
CA VAL A 166 -16.27 8.09 4.38
C VAL A 166 -17.53 8.82 4.82
N LEU A 167 -18.08 9.68 3.95
CA LEU A 167 -19.28 10.48 4.22
C LEU A 167 -20.56 9.63 4.19
N THR A 168 -20.63 8.62 3.32
CA THR A 168 -21.81 7.74 3.19
C THR A 168 -22.20 7.09 4.52
N ASP A 169 -21.22 6.61 5.28
CA ASP A 169 -21.45 5.95 6.59
C ASP A 169 -21.00 6.81 7.79
N ARG A 170 -20.70 8.10 7.58
CA ARG A 170 -20.23 9.04 8.63
C ARG A 170 -19.09 8.49 9.51
N CYS A 171 -18.12 7.81 8.90
CA CYS A 171 -17.03 7.09 9.60
C CYS A 171 -17.51 6.06 10.65
N SER A 172 -18.66 5.41 10.46
CA SER A 172 -19.14 4.36 11.37
C SER A 172 -18.47 3.02 11.05
N PHE A 173 -17.26 2.80 11.58
CA PHE A 173 -16.51 1.57 11.34
C PHE A 173 -17.02 0.42 12.20
N LYS A 174 -17.23 -0.73 11.57
CA LYS A 174 -17.70 -1.98 12.20
C LYS A 174 -16.64 -3.07 12.13
N ASN A 175 -15.69 -2.96 11.21
CA ASN A 175 -14.68 -3.98 10.97
C ASN A 175 -13.31 -3.36 10.67
N ILE A 176 -12.28 -3.90 11.31
CA ILE A 176 -10.91 -3.38 11.18
C ILE A 176 -10.33 -3.60 9.78
N GLU A 177 -10.69 -4.70 9.11
CA GLU A 177 -10.19 -5.05 7.77
C GLU A 177 -11.04 -4.39 6.67
N SER A 178 -12.35 -4.62 6.65
CA SER A 178 -13.17 -4.12 5.53
C SER A 178 -13.36 -2.61 5.55
N ASP A 179 -13.19 -1.94 6.70
CA ASP A 179 -13.47 -0.51 6.82
C ASP A 179 -12.19 0.28 7.08
N VAL A 180 -11.52 0.06 8.21
CA VAL A 180 -10.33 0.83 8.61
C VAL A 180 -9.15 0.54 7.69
N HIS A 181 -8.86 -0.73 7.43
CA HIS A 181 -7.76 -1.13 6.54
C HIS A 181 -8.05 -0.73 5.09
N GLU A 182 -9.28 -0.91 4.60
CA GLU A 182 -9.64 -0.50 3.24
C GLU A 182 -9.54 1.02 3.06
N LEU A 183 -10.06 1.83 4.00
CA LEU A 183 -9.88 3.29 3.95
C LEU A 183 -8.41 3.67 3.90
N ARG A 184 -7.60 3.07 4.77
CA ARG A 184 -6.15 3.27 4.75
C ARG A 184 -5.54 2.87 3.40
N ARG A 185 -5.94 1.74 2.81
CA ARG A 185 -5.45 1.29 1.48
C ARG A 185 -5.82 2.31 0.41
N LYS A 186 -7.02 2.88 0.44
CA LYS A 186 -7.46 3.93 -0.49
C LYS A 186 -6.62 5.21 -0.34
N LEU A 187 -6.45 5.71 0.89
CA LEU A 187 -5.62 6.90 1.17
C LEU A 187 -4.16 6.69 0.76
N ARG A 188 -3.59 5.52 1.08
CA ARG A 188 -2.20 5.18 0.78
C ARG A 188 -1.87 5.28 -0.70
N TRP A 189 -2.82 4.98 -1.59
CA TRP A 189 -2.60 5.09 -3.05
C TRP A 189 -2.18 6.50 -3.48
N LEU A 190 -2.77 7.55 -2.90
CA LEU A 190 -2.43 8.94 -3.23
C LEU A 190 -0.97 9.30 -2.93
N SER A 191 -0.38 8.68 -1.90
CA SER A 191 1.05 8.82 -1.57
C SER A 191 1.92 7.96 -2.48
N ILE A 192 1.52 6.70 -2.74
CA ILE A 192 2.29 5.77 -3.59
C ILE A 192 2.44 6.28 -5.01
N TYR A 193 1.39 6.89 -5.59
CA TYR A 193 1.46 7.41 -6.95
C TYR A 193 2.57 8.45 -7.13
N ALA A 194 2.86 9.26 -6.10
CA ALA A 194 3.94 10.24 -6.16
C ALA A 194 5.32 9.57 -6.32
N GLN A 195 5.52 8.42 -5.67
CA GLN A 195 6.72 7.59 -5.84
C GLN A 195 6.72 6.89 -7.22
N ALA A 196 5.59 6.26 -7.56
CA ALA A 196 5.45 5.48 -8.79
C ALA A 196 5.62 6.32 -10.06
N LEU A 197 5.22 7.60 -10.04
CA LEU A 197 5.31 8.49 -11.19
C LEU A 197 6.69 9.12 -11.40
N ARG A 198 7.68 8.80 -10.56
CA ARG A 198 9.11 9.16 -10.72
C ARG A 198 9.32 10.65 -11.03
N GLY A 199 8.87 11.50 -10.12
CA GLY A 199 9.16 12.94 -10.16
C GLY A 199 8.13 13.78 -10.92
N SER A 200 7.13 13.15 -11.56
CA SER A 200 6.01 13.86 -12.19
C SER A 200 5.04 14.53 -11.19
N ILE A 201 5.16 14.18 -9.92
CA ILE A 201 4.43 14.79 -8.81
C ILE A 201 5.47 15.43 -7.89
N GLN A 202 5.27 16.71 -7.57
CA GLN A 202 6.16 17.46 -6.69
C GLN A 202 5.38 18.16 -5.58
N LEU A 203 6.04 18.39 -4.46
CA LEU A 203 5.47 19.16 -3.36
C LEU A 203 5.72 20.65 -3.59
N SER A 204 4.67 21.44 -3.42
CA SER A 204 4.75 22.89 -3.33
C SER A 204 4.66 23.32 -1.88
N LYS A 205 5.54 24.24 -1.48
CA LYS A 205 5.54 24.83 -0.14
C LYS A 205 4.64 26.05 -0.13
N ASN A 206 3.67 26.06 0.77
CA ASN A 206 2.97 27.30 1.08
C ASN A 206 3.78 28.13 2.10
N LYS A 207 3.72 29.46 1.99
CA LYS A 207 4.43 30.37 2.91
C LYS A 207 3.84 30.32 4.32
N ASN A 208 2.53 30.08 4.43
CA ASN A 208 1.82 30.00 5.70
C ASN A 208 1.23 28.61 5.87
N THR A 209 1.54 27.97 7.01
CA THR A 209 0.90 26.70 7.39
C THR A 209 -0.39 27.01 8.14
N PRO A 210 -1.55 26.52 7.66
CA PRO A 210 -2.81 26.64 8.41
C PRO A 210 -2.66 26.04 9.82
N LYS A 211 -3.18 26.72 10.84
CA LYS A 211 -2.95 26.36 12.26
C LYS A 211 -3.51 24.97 12.59
N GLU A 212 -4.63 24.64 11.98
CA GLU A 212 -5.33 23.36 12.09
C GLU A 212 -4.47 22.16 11.66
N LEU A 213 -3.52 22.36 10.73
CA LEU A 213 -2.65 21.30 10.24
C LEU A 213 -1.56 20.93 11.24
N ALA A 214 -1.17 21.82 12.16
CA ALA A 214 0.00 21.65 13.02
C ALA A 214 0.03 20.31 13.77
N LYS A 215 -1.15 19.78 14.16
CA LYS A 215 -1.28 18.47 14.85
C LYS A 215 -0.86 17.27 13.99
N TYR A 216 -0.89 17.39 12.67
CA TYR A 216 -0.50 16.33 11.74
C TYR A 216 0.99 16.38 11.38
N LEU A 217 1.64 17.55 11.54
CA LEU A 217 3.02 17.82 11.13
C LEU A 217 4.01 17.39 12.23
N THR A 218 3.91 16.15 12.70
CA THR A 218 4.82 15.64 13.73
C THR A 218 6.23 15.48 13.18
N LYS A 219 7.22 15.34 14.06
CA LYS A 219 8.63 15.11 13.64
C LYS A 219 8.78 13.81 12.87
N GLU A 220 8.03 12.77 13.23
CA GLU A 220 8.04 11.48 12.55
C GLU A 220 7.50 11.61 11.12
N ILE A 221 6.46 12.41 10.93
CA ILE A 221 5.85 12.63 9.61
C ILE A 221 6.73 13.51 8.73
N THR A 222 7.15 14.66 9.23
CA THR A 222 7.94 15.63 8.43
C THR A 222 9.33 15.10 8.05
N ASN A 223 9.89 14.17 8.83
CA ASN A 223 11.17 13.51 8.53
C ASN A 223 11.03 12.14 7.86
N SER A 224 9.81 11.68 7.60
CA SER A 224 9.56 10.37 7.00
C SER A 224 10.22 10.23 5.62
N ALA A 225 10.91 9.11 5.39
CA ALA A 225 11.47 8.80 4.08
C ALA A 225 10.38 8.67 3.00
N PHE A 226 9.17 8.25 3.37
CA PHE A 226 8.03 8.14 2.46
C PHE A 226 7.53 9.50 1.96
N ASN A 227 7.87 10.57 2.67
CA ASN A 227 7.47 11.94 2.34
C ASN A 227 8.49 12.69 1.47
N LYS A 228 9.60 12.03 1.11
CA LYS A 228 10.58 12.57 0.16
C LYS A 228 10.13 12.24 -1.26
N MET A 229 9.88 13.27 -2.07
CA MET A 229 9.53 13.09 -3.47
C MET A 229 10.73 12.58 -4.27
N PRO A 230 10.51 11.72 -5.29
CA PRO A 230 11.56 11.43 -6.26
C PRO A 230 12.02 12.69 -6.98
N ASP A 231 13.28 12.68 -7.41
CA ASP A 231 13.84 13.74 -8.24
C ASP A 231 12.99 13.96 -9.50
N ALA A 232 12.77 15.23 -9.85
CA ALA A 232 11.99 15.65 -11.01
C ALA A 232 12.59 15.16 -12.33
N GLY A 233 13.89 14.90 -12.37
CA GLY A 233 14.63 14.43 -13.53
C GLY A 233 14.45 15.38 -14.71
N ASP A 234 14.07 14.82 -15.85
CA ASP A 234 13.84 15.54 -17.10
C ASP A 234 12.33 15.81 -17.34
N ASN A 235 11.49 15.75 -16.29
CA ASN A 235 10.09 16.16 -16.40
C ASN A 235 10.02 17.70 -16.46
N SER A 236 9.22 18.23 -17.39
CA SER A 236 8.94 19.64 -17.56
C SER A 236 7.53 20.03 -17.10
N ASN A 237 6.64 19.05 -16.87
CA ASN A 237 5.28 19.27 -16.34
C ASN A 237 5.06 18.44 -15.09
N PHE A 238 4.33 19.00 -14.12
CA PHE A 238 4.14 18.39 -12.80
C PHE A 238 2.70 18.52 -12.32
N LEU A 239 2.24 17.51 -11.58
CA LEU A 239 1.17 17.70 -10.60
C LEU A 239 1.79 18.26 -9.32
N LEU A 240 1.26 19.38 -8.84
CA LEU A 240 1.70 19.99 -7.59
C LEU A 240 0.75 19.60 -6.47
N LEU A 241 1.30 18.99 -5.42
CA LEU A 241 0.58 18.74 -4.17
C LEU A 241 1.02 19.76 -3.12
N GLU A 242 0.10 20.21 -2.27
CA GLU A 242 0.43 21.07 -1.15
C GLU A 242 1.14 20.24 -0.06
N GLN A 243 2.31 20.70 0.38
CA GLN A 243 3.21 19.94 1.25
C GLN A 243 2.59 19.57 2.60
N ASN A 244 1.93 20.51 3.27
CA ASN A 244 1.38 20.29 4.60
C ASN A 244 0.17 19.35 4.55
N TYR A 245 -0.69 19.47 3.53
CA TYR A 245 -1.78 18.52 3.30
C TYR A 245 -1.28 17.13 2.91
N PHE A 246 -0.17 17.03 2.16
CA PHE A 246 0.49 15.75 1.89
C PHE A 246 1.05 15.11 3.18
N TYR A 247 1.61 15.91 4.09
CA TYR A 247 2.02 15.43 5.41
C TYR A 247 0.82 15.01 6.26
N ALA A 248 -0.29 15.75 6.21
CA ALA A 248 -1.54 15.37 6.85
C ALA A 248 -2.05 14.00 6.35
N LEU A 249 -2.03 13.78 5.04
CA LEU A 249 -2.33 12.48 4.44
C LEU A 249 -1.39 11.39 4.97
N SER A 250 -0.09 11.65 5.00
CA SER A 250 0.90 10.71 5.55
C SER A 250 0.64 10.39 7.03
N TRP A 251 0.26 11.36 7.83
CA TRP A 251 -0.12 11.17 9.23
C TRP A 251 -1.33 10.25 9.34
N MET A 252 -2.38 10.51 8.57
CA MET A 252 -3.60 9.70 8.58
C MET A 252 -3.32 8.24 8.20
N ILE A 253 -2.51 8.01 7.16
CA ILE A 253 -2.10 6.66 6.76
C ILE A 253 -1.32 5.94 7.88
N ALA A 254 -0.48 6.66 8.62
CA ALA A 254 0.31 6.12 9.71
C ALA A 254 -0.57 5.77 10.92
N GLU A 255 -1.45 6.67 11.35
CA GLU A 255 -2.34 6.44 12.50
C GLU A 255 -3.33 5.31 12.26
N LEU A 256 -4.01 5.29 11.11
CA LEU A 256 -4.86 4.15 10.74
C LEU A 256 -4.05 2.85 10.63
N GLY A 257 -2.77 2.94 10.27
CA GLY A 257 -1.85 1.81 10.26
C GLY A 257 -1.66 1.21 11.64
N LYS A 258 -1.34 2.06 12.63
CA LYS A 258 -1.18 1.66 14.03
C LYS A 258 -2.45 1.02 14.59
N ILE A 259 -3.60 1.65 14.36
CA ILE A 259 -4.90 1.14 14.84
C ILE A 259 -5.19 -0.24 14.21
N LYS A 260 -4.98 -0.37 12.90
CA LYS A 260 -5.15 -1.63 12.16
C LYS A 260 -4.21 -2.72 12.68
N ASP A 261 -2.92 -2.43 12.82
CA ASP A 261 -1.93 -3.41 13.31
C ASP A 261 -2.27 -3.88 14.74
N CYS A 262 -2.71 -2.96 15.62
CA CYS A 262 -3.22 -3.31 16.95
C CYS A 262 -4.41 -4.27 16.92
N GLY A 263 -5.36 -4.07 16.00
CA GLY A 263 -6.51 -4.96 15.84
C GLY A 263 -6.12 -6.33 15.26
N LEU A 264 -5.21 -6.35 14.29
CA LEU A 264 -4.75 -7.56 13.62
C LEU A 264 -4.03 -8.54 14.56
N HIS A 265 -3.31 -8.06 15.58
CA HIS A 265 -2.74 -8.94 16.60
C HIS A 265 -3.81 -9.77 17.32
N VAL A 266 -4.95 -9.17 17.65
CA VAL A 266 -6.07 -9.87 18.29
C VAL A 266 -6.64 -10.92 17.34
N VAL A 267 -6.87 -10.54 16.08
CA VAL A 267 -7.42 -11.44 15.05
C VAL A 267 -6.50 -12.63 14.80
N ALA A 268 -5.19 -12.41 14.67
CA ALA A 268 -4.23 -13.48 14.41
C ALA A 268 -4.13 -14.48 15.57
N ILE A 269 -4.12 -14.00 16.82
CA ILE A 269 -4.14 -14.89 18.00
C ILE A 269 -5.46 -15.65 18.08
N LYS A 270 -6.59 -14.98 17.83
CA LYS A 270 -7.91 -15.62 17.83
C LYS A 270 -7.96 -16.75 16.80
N GLU A 271 -7.56 -16.48 15.56
CA GLU A 271 -7.52 -17.47 14.49
C GLU A 271 -6.62 -18.65 14.86
N ALA A 272 -5.40 -18.38 15.34
CA ALA A 272 -4.47 -19.42 15.76
C ALA A 272 -5.04 -20.28 16.90
N LEU A 273 -5.73 -19.66 17.87
CA LEU A 273 -6.39 -20.39 18.95
C LEU A 273 -7.48 -21.31 18.41
N GLN A 274 -8.34 -20.84 17.52
CA GLN A 274 -9.41 -21.67 16.93
C GLN A 274 -8.88 -22.84 16.10
N GLN A 275 -7.69 -22.70 15.50
CA GLN A 275 -7.07 -23.76 14.70
C GLN A 275 -6.22 -24.73 15.52
N THR A 276 -5.71 -24.30 16.68
CA THR A 276 -4.86 -25.13 17.55
C THR A 276 -5.62 -25.69 18.75
N THR A 277 -6.81 -25.18 19.03
CA THR A 277 -7.70 -25.59 20.13
C THR A 277 -9.16 -25.49 19.69
N GLU A 278 -10.04 -26.35 20.21
CA GLU A 278 -11.48 -26.35 19.90
C GLU A 278 -12.23 -25.25 20.67
N LEU A 279 -11.86 -23.98 20.47
CA LEU A 279 -12.52 -22.84 21.10
C LEU A 279 -13.58 -22.23 20.18
N SER A 280 -14.72 -21.85 20.75
CA SER A 280 -15.68 -20.99 20.06
C SER A 280 -15.08 -19.60 19.79
N ASP A 281 -15.70 -18.84 18.88
CA ASP A 281 -15.22 -17.49 18.51
C ASP A 281 -15.14 -16.54 19.73
N ALA A 282 -16.16 -16.55 20.58
CA ALA A 282 -16.21 -15.72 21.78
C ALA A 282 -15.12 -16.11 22.81
N GLU A 283 -14.88 -17.41 22.99
CA GLU A 283 -13.84 -17.91 23.89
C GLU A 283 -12.44 -17.59 23.36
N ALA A 284 -12.21 -17.76 22.06
CA ALA A 284 -10.95 -17.43 21.40
C ALA A 284 -10.62 -15.93 21.54
N TYR A 285 -11.61 -15.03 21.34
CA TYR A 285 -11.42 -13.60 21.57
C TYR A 285 -11.08 -13.28 23.03
N LYS A 286 -11.83 -13.85 23.97
CA LYS A 286 -11.57 -13.65 25.41
C LYS A 286 -10.14 -14.07 25.75
N LYS A 287 -9.71 -15.24 25.26
CA LYS A 287 -8.38 -15.76 25.48
C LYS A 287 -7.29 -14.92 24.79
N ALA A 288 -7.52 -14.44 23.57
CA ALA A 288 -6.60 -13.56 22.87
C ALA A 288 -6.30 -12.29 23.67
N TYR A 289 -7.34 -11.64 24.23
CA TYR A 289 -7.15 -10.47 25.10
C TYR A 289 -6.43 -10.81 26.41
N GLN A 290 -6.67 -11.98 27.00
CA GLN A 290 -5.93 -12.42 28.19
C GLN A 290 -4.43 -12.57 27.90
N LEU A 291 -4.08 -13.11 26.72
CA LEU A 291 -2.70 -13.32 26.29
C LEU A 291 -1.97 -12.00 25.97
N LEU A 292 -2.66 -11.07 25.28
CA LEU A 292 -2.13 -9.74 24.96
C LEU A 292 -2.05 -8.81 26.18
N GLY A 293 -2.87 -9.05 27.21
CA GLY A 293 -2.86 -8.32 28.47
C GLY A 293 -3.69 -7.03 28.45
N THR A 294 -3.70 -6.33 29.59
CA THR A 294 -4.62 -5.21 29.86
C THR A 294 -4.33 -3.93 29.07
N LYS A 295 -3.13 -3.80 28.50
CA LYS A 295 -2.77 -2.66 27.63
C LYS A 295 -3.33 -2.77 26.22
N GLN A 296 -3.80 -3.95 25.80
CA GLN A 296 -4.37 -4.15 24.48
C GLN A 296 -5.77 -3.52 24.40
N PRO A 297 -5.99 -2.51 23.54
CA PRO A 297 -7.30 -1.93 23.36
C PRO A 297 -8.31 -2.94 22.80
N LYS A 298 -9.57 -2.81 23.21
CA LYS A 298 -10.67 -3.61 22.67
C LYS A 298 -10.98 -3.20 21.23
N MET A 299 -11.53 -4.12 20.44
CA MET A 299 -11.84 -3.86 19.03
C MET A 299 -12.76 -2.65 18.86
N GLU A 300 -13.78 -2.52 19.71
CA GLU A 300 -14.68 -1.37 19.72
C GLU A 300 -13.97 -0.04 20.00
N GLN A 301 -12.97 -0.04 20.89
CA GLN A 301 -12.16 1.15 21.19
C GLN A 301 -11.33 1.54 19.97
N LEU A 302 -10.69 0.58 19.30
CA LEU A 302 -9.91 0.80 18.08
C LEU A 302 -10.79 1.38 16.95
N LEU A 303 -11.98 0.82 16.75
CA LEU A 303 -12.93 1.30 15.74
C LEU A 303 -13.43 2.71 16.06
N THR A 304 -13.71 2.99 17.34
CA THR A 304 -14.13 4.32 17.80
C THR A 304 -13.02 5.36 17.62
N GLU A 305 -11.78 4.99 17.93
CA GLU A 305 -10.61 5.84 17.74
C GLU A 305 -10.39 6.16 16.26
N ALA A 306 -10.41 5.14 15.40
CA ALA A 306 -10.30 5.32 13.95
C ALA A 306 -11.41 6.24 13.42
N ALA A 307 -12.65 6.03 13.87
CA ALA A 307 -13.77 6.88 13.49
C ALA A 307 -13.57 8.34 13.93
N GLY A 308 -13.08 8.54 15.15
CA GLY A 308 -12.80 9.87 15.71
C GLY A 308 -11.77 10.65 14.88
N ILE A 309 -10.62 10.04 14.60
CA ILE A 309 -9.57 10.71 13.82
C ILE A 309 -10.01 10.97 12.37
N CYS A 310 -10.76 10.05 11.76
CA CYS A 310 -11.27 10.22 10.40
C CYS A 310 -12.25 11.39 10.34
N LYS A 311 -13.22 11.46 11.25
CA LYS A 311 -14.20 12.56 11.28
C LYS A 311 -13.53 13.92 11.30
N VAL A 312 -12.53 14.11 12.17
CA VAL A 312 -11.79 15.38 12.25
C VAL A 312 -11.08 15.67 10.94
N TYR A 313 -10.32 14.70 10.41
CA TYR A 313 -9.52 14.88 9.20
C TYR A 313 -10.35 15.23 7.96
N PHE A 314 -11.50 14.55 7.76
CA PHE A 314 -12.35 14.78 6.60
C PHE A 314 -13.23 16.03 6.75
N ASN A 315 -13.67 16.38 7.97
CA ASN A 315 -14.39 17.63 8.21
C ASN A 315 -13.52 18.88 8.00
N GLU A 316 -12.21 18.74 8.14
CA GLU A 316 -11.24 19.80 7.86
C GLU A 316 -10.86 19.91 6.38
N HIS A 317 -11.49 19.11 5.51
CA HIS A 317 -11.26 19.11 4.07
C HIS A 317 -9.78 18.91 3.68
N ASN A 318 -9.03 18.14 4.48
CA ASN A 318 -7.60 17.97 4.30
C ASN A 318 -7.25 17.30 2.96
N LEU A 319 -8.14 16.44 2.45
CA LEU A 319 -7.88 15.70 1.21
C LEU A 319 -8.19 16.55 -0.02
N GLU A 320 -9.24 17.37 0.04
CA GLU A 320 -9.69 18.27 -1.01
C GLU A 320 -8.67 19.38 -1.30
N ASN A 321 -7.94 19.82 -0.28
CA ASN A 321 -6.87 20.81 -0.39
C ASN A 321 -5.50 20.22 -0.81
N LEU A 322 -5.42 18.91 -1.04
CA LEU A 322 -4.16 18.24 -1.35
C LEU A 322 -3.57 18.68 -2.71
N VAL A 323 -4.41 18.88 -3.72
CA VAL A 323 -3.98 19.09 -5.11
C VAL A 323 -4.08 20.58 -5.45
N LEU A 324 -2.95 21.18 -5.84
CA LEU A 324 -2.89 22.58 -6.27
C LEU A 324 -3.08 22.77 -7.78
N GLY A 325 -3.02 21.66 -8.54
CA GLY A 325 -3.12 21.66 -10.00
C GLY A 325 -1.78 21.40 -10.67
N MET A 326 -1.63 21.88 -11.91
CA MET A 326 -0.46 21.63 -12.75
C MET A 326 0.54 22.78 -12.70
N GLY A 327 1.83 22.45 -12.82
CA GLY A 327 2.92 23.41 -13.02
C GLY A 327 3.86 22.96 -14.13
N ALA A 328 4.63 23.89 -14.70
CA ALA A 328 5.61 23.59 -15.73
C ALA A 328 6.92 24.39 -15.53
N ILE A 329 8.04 23.79 -15.93
CA ILE A 329 9.30 24.52 -16.10
C ILE A 329 9.19 25.29 -17.41
N LYS A 330 9.36 26.62 -17.35
CA LYS A 330 9.38 27.48 -18.53
C LYS A 330 10.67 27.33 -19.33
#